data_AF-A0A955VNK4-F1
#
_entry.id   AF-A0A955VNK4-F1
#
_cell.length_a   1.000
_cell.length_b   1.000
_cell.length_c   1.000
_cell.angle_alpha   90.00
_cell.angle_beta   90.00
_cell.angle_gamma   90.00
#
_symmetry.space_group_name_H-M   'P 1'
#
loop_
_entity.id
_entity.type
_entity.pdbx_description
1 polymer ?
#
loop_
_entity_poly.entity_id
_entity_poly.type
_entity_poly.pdbx_seq_one_letter_code
_entity_poly.pdbx_strand_id
1 'polypeptide(L)'
;APETPKTPEVKAPETPKTPEVKAPETPKTPEVKAPETPKTPEVKRPDPAKLANDNYVVGKNALARKQYKKAQRHFRRAIQLDKSHKAAARGLERVNAIIAKLEAERRRPKPKPKVKPKTVVKTPAVTRDPEKSKKYVQYGILAFRAKKYQLAIKHWQMALKYDKSNGAASKYIGLAKKKLQEMR
;
A
#
# COMPACT_ATOMS: atom_id res chain seq x y z
N ALA A 1 97.42 21.37 13.97
CA ALA A 1 96.97 21.06 12.59
C ALA A 1 97.18 19.57 12.36
N PRO A 2 96.43 18.90 11.47
CA PRO A 2 94.98 18.82 11.43
C PRO A 2 94.52 17.37 11.10
N GLU A 3 93.22 17.22 10.83
CA GLU A 3 92.59 16.21 9.98
C GLU A 3 92.26 14.82 10.57
N THR A 4 90.97 14.75 10.93
CA THR A 4 90.02 13.67 10.63
C THR A 4 90.29 12.97 9.29
N PRO A 5 89.81 11.73 9.09
CA PRO A 5 88.58 11.64 8.30
C PRO A 5 87.65 10.44 8.57
N LYS A 6 86.37 10.70 8.25
CA LYS A 6 85.36 9.81 7.65
C LYS A 6 84.71 8.71 8.50
N THR A 7 83.50 9.04 8.96
CA THR A 7 82.29 8.18 8.85
C THR A 7 81.78 8.19 7.38
N PRO A 8 80.74 7.41 6.97
CA PRO A 8 79.87 6.45 7.69
C PRO A 8 79.71 5.10 6.93
N GLU A 9 78.98 4.13 7.49
CA GLU A 9 77.73 3.59 6.88
C GLU A 9 77.08 2.54 7.80
N VAL A 10 75.75 2.58 7.86
CA VAL A 10 74.86 1.83 8.75
C VAL A 10 74.50 0.48 8.13
N LYS A 11 74.44 -0.60 8.93
CA LYS A 11 73.68 -1.81 8.58
C LYS A 11 72.76 -2.24 9.73
N ALA A 12 71.51 -2.51 9.36
CA ALA A 12 70.33 -2.65 10.21
C ALA A 12 70.37 -3.88 11.17
N PRO A 13 69.58 -3.86 12.27
CA PRO A 13 69.51 -4.96 13.23
C PRO A 13 68.56 -6.07 12.76
N GLU A 14 69.04 -7.33 12.80
CA GLU A 14 68.18 -8.51 12.66
C GLU A 14 67.54 -8.90 14.01
N THR A 15 66.27 -9.29 13.95
CA THR A 15 65.39 -9.53 15.09
C THR A 15 65.62 -10.90 15.77
N PRO A 16 65.37 -11.02 17.08
CA PRO A 16 65.53 -12.27 17.81
C PRO A 16 64.36 -13.24 17.55
N LYS A 17 64.69 -14.50 17.25
CA LYS A 17 63.73 -15.60 17.08
C LYS A 17 63.03 -15.93 18.40
N THR A 18 61.71 -16.02 18.39
CA THR A 18 60.87 -16.47 19.50
C THR A 18 60.92 -18.00 19.68
N PRO A 19 60.86 -18.52 20.93
CA PRO A 19 60.73 -19.95 21.18
C PRO A 19 59.27 -20.42 21.01
N GLU A 20 59.10 -21.56 20.34
CA GLU A 20 57.81 -22.20 20.06
C GLU A 20 57.27 -22.90 21.31
N VAL A 21 56.14 -22.41 21.84
CA VAL A 21 55.46 -22.97 23.02
C VAL A 21 54.53 -24.10 22.57
N LYS A 22 54.79 -25.32 23.06
CA LYS A 22 53.96 -26.51 22.85
C LYS A 22 52.61 -26.33 23.56
N ALA A 23 51.51 -26.40 22.82
CA ALA A 23 50.16 -26.21 23.35
C ALA A 23 49.74 -27.38 24.28
N PRO A 24 49.02 -27.12 25.38
CA PRO A 24 48.46 -28.16 26.23
C PRO A 24 47.23 -28.83 25.58
N GLU A 25 47.15 -30.17 25.68
CA GLU A 25 46.00 -30.95 25.23
C GLU A 25 44.72 -30.58 26.00
N THR A 26 43.61 -30.46 25.28
CA THR A 26 42.31 -30.09 25.84
C THR A 26 41.63 -31.27 26.54
N PRO A 27 40.91 -31.03 27.66
CA PRO A 27 40.14 -32.08 28.33
C PRO A 27 38.92 -32.47 27.50
N LYS A 28 38.69 -33.78 27.32
CA LYS A 28 37.51 -34.32 26.63
C LYS A 28 36.23 -33.92 27.38
N THR A 29 35.32 -33.22 26.71
CA THR A 29 33.98 -32.91 27.21
C THR A 29 33.10 -34.17 27.25
N PRO A 30 32.26 -34.36 28.29
CA PRO A 30 31.26 -35.42 28.31
C PRO A 30 30.19 -35.16 27.25
N GLU A 31 29.89 -36.18 26.44
CA GLU A 31 28.93 -36.11 25.33
C GLU A 31 27.50 -35.99 25.89
N VAL A 32 26.91 -34.80 25.74
CA VAL A 32 25.50 -34.57 26.08
C VAL A 32 24.64 -35.24 25.02
N LYS A 33 23.93 -36.30 25.41
CA LYS A 33 22.90 -36.95 24.59
C LYS A 33 21.85 -35.90 24.19
N ALA A 34 21.82 -35.53 22.90
CA ALA A 34 20.85 -34.57 22.39
C ALA A 34 19.41 -35.08 22.63
N PRO A 35 18.48 -34.25 23.10
CA PRO A 35 17.09 -34.64 23.21
C PRO A 35 16.53 -34.89 21.80
N GLU A 36 15.94 -36.08 21.59
CA GLU A 36 15.23 -36.39 20.34
C GLU A 36 14.12 -35.36 20.12
N THR A 37 14.17 -34.67 18.98
CA THR A 37 13.18 -33.67 18.61
C THR A 37 11.79 -34.31 18.52
N PRO A 38 10.73 -33.70 19.09
CA PRO A 38 9.37 -34.19 18.93
C PRO A 38 9.00 -34.20 17.45
N LYS A 39 8.56 -35.36 16.92
CA LYS A 39 8.01 -35.49 15.57
C LYS A 39 6.79 -34.57 15.44
N THR A 40 6.96 -33.44 14.75
CA THR A 40 5.84 -32.59 14.34
C THR A 40 4.87 -33.38 13.47
N PRO A 41 3.54 -33.28 13.69
CA PRO A 41 2.56 -33.85 12.77
C PRO A 41 2.74 -33.21 11.39
N GLU A 42 3.00 -34.03 10.38
CA GLU A 42 3.12 -33.60 8.99
C GLU A 42 1.75 -33.09 8.50
N VAL A 43 1.53 -31.77 8.62
CA VAL A 43 0.36 -31.11 8.03
C VAL A 43 0.51 -31.25 6.52
N LYS A 44 -0.18 -32.24 5.94
CA LYS A 44 -0.19 -32.52 4.51
C LYS A 44 -0.55 -31.24 3.75
N ARG A 45 0.45 -30.60 3.14
CA ARG A 45 0.26 -29.34 2.43
C ARG A 45 -0.71 -29.59 1.27
N PRO A 46 -1.75 -28.78 1.09
CA PRO A 46 -2.71 -28.99 0.02
C PRO A 46 -2.04 -28.87 -1.35
N ASP A 47 -2.43 -29.75 -2.27
CA ASP A 47 -1.90 -29.77 -3.63
C ASP A 47 -2.07 -28.42 -4.33
N PRO A 48 -1.03 -27.92 -5.04
CA PRO A 48 -1.08 -26.63 -5.71
C PRO A 48 -2.21 -26.56 -6.75
N ALA A 49 -2.52 -27.67 -7.42
CA ALA A 49 -3.64 -27.78 -8.35
C ALA A 49 -5.00 -27.62 -7.65
N LYS A 50 -5.17 -28.23 -6.47
CA LYS A 50 -6.39 -28.06 -5.67
C LYS A 50 -6.53 -26.60 -5.21
N LEU A 51 -5.44 -26.01 -4.74
CA LEU A 51 -5.43 -24.61 -4.32
C LEU A 51 -5.71 -23.65 -5.49
N ALA A 52 -5.27 -23.98 -6.71
CA ALA A 52 -5.58 -23.23 -7.92
C ALA A 52 -7.09 -23.27 -8.21
N ASN A 53 -7.70 -24.45 -8.15
CA ASN A 53 -9.15 -24.60 -8.36
C ASN A 53 -9.97 -23.90 -7.26
N ASP A 54 -9.55 -23.99 -5.99
CA ASP A 54 -10.20 -23.30 -4.88
C ASP A 54 -10.18 -21.77 -5.10
N ASN A 55 -9.04 -21.23 -5.54
CA ASN A 55 -8.94 -19.82 -5.93
C ASN A 55 -9.82 -19.48 -7.14
N TYR A 56 -9.91 -20.36 -8.14
CA TYR A 56 -10.79 -20.17 -9.28
C TYR A 56 -12.27 -20.05 -8.86
N VAL A 57 -12.74 -20.94 -7.98
CA VAL A 57 -14.11 -20.92 -7.45
C VAL A 57 -14.39 -19.63 -6.67
N VAL A 58 -13.48 -19.23 -5.76
CA VAL A 58 -13.61 -17.97 -5.03
C VAL A 58 -13.62 -16.77 -5.99
N GLY A 59 -12.81 -16.81 -7.04
CA GLY A 59 -12.79 -15.81 -8.11
C GLY A 59 -14.13 -15.69 -8.84
N LYS A 60 -14.76 -16.81 -9.22
CA LYS A 60 -16.11 -16.84 -9.82
C LYS A 60 -17.17 -16.27 -8.89
N ASN A 61 -17.16 -16.67 -7.62
CA ASN A 61 -18.12 -16.18 -6.63
C ASN A 61 -17.97 -14.67 -6.39
N ALA A 62 -16.72 -14.17 -6.33
CA ALA A 62 -16.45 -12.74 -6.26
C ALA A 62 -16.93 -12.00 -7.52
N LEU A 63 -16.76 -12.58 -8.70
CA LEU A 63 -17.28 -12.02 -9.96
C LEU A 63 -18.82 -11.93 -9.96
N ALA A 64 -19.51 -12.98 -9.52
CA ALA A 64 -20.97 -12.99 -9.39
C ALA A 64 -21.47 -11.89 -8.43
N ARG A 65 -20.71 -11.64 -7.35
CA ARG A 65 -20.96 -10.56 -6.38
C ARG A 65 -20.47 -9.18 -6.84
N LYS A 66 -20.05 -9.02 -8.10
CA LYS A 66 -19.48 -7.78 -8.68
C LYS A 66 -18.26 -7.23 -7.92
N GLN A 67 -17.55 -8.08 -7.16
CA GLN A 67 -16.33 -7.73 -6.44
C GLN A 67 -15.11 -7.87 -7.36
N TYR A 68 -15.03 -7.04 -8.41
CA TYR A 68 -14.11 -7.24 -9.53
C TYR A 68 -12.62 -7.28 -9.11
N LYS A 69 -12.17 -6.39 -8.21
CA LYS A 69 -10.79 -6.41 -7.71
C LYS A 69 -10.46 -7.68 -6.92
N LYS A 70 -11.43 -8.23 -6.18
CA LYS A 70 -11.28 -9.49 -5.44
C LYS A 70 -11.21 -10.66 -6.42
N ALA A 71 -12.12 -10.71 -7.38
CA ALA A 71 -12.12 -11.71 -8.45
C ALA A 71 -10.78 -11.73 -9.22
N GLN A 72 -10.25 -10.56 -9.58
CA GLN A 72 -8.97 -10.41 -10.27
C GLN A 72 -7.81 -11.05 -9.48
N ARG A 73 -7.75 -10.81 -8.16
CA ARG A 73 -6.71 -11.35 -7.29
C ARG A 73 -6.75 -12.88 -7.25
N HIS A 74 -7.94 -13.45 -7.08
CA HIS A 74 -8.10 -14.91 -7.01
C HIS A 74 -7.82 -15.58 -8.35
N PHE A 75 -8.26 -15.02 -9.48
CA PHE A 75 -7.90 -15.57 -10.79
C PHE A 75 -6.39 -15.49 -11.07
N ARG A 76 -5.72 -14.39 -10.71
CA ARG A 76 -4.25 -14.31 -10.78
C ARG A 76 -3.59 -15.36 -9.91
N ARG A 77 -4.08 -15.57 -8.69
CA ARG A 77 -3.52 -16.58 -7.79
C ARG A 77 -3.70 -18.00 -8.33
N ALA A 78 -4.86 -18.30 -8.92
CA ALA A 78 -5.10 -19.58 -9.58
C ALA A 78 -4.10 -19.82 -10.73
N ILE A 79 -3.85 -18.81 -11.57
CA ILE A 79 -2.87 -18.91 -12.69
C ILE A 79 -1.42 -19.01 -12.19
N GLN A 80 -1.08 -18.34 -11.08
CA GLN A 80 0.26 -18.46 -10.47
C GLN A 80 0.53 -19.87 -9.93
N LEU A 81 -0.50 -20.52 -9.39
CA LEU A 81 -0.42 -21.87 -8.84
C LEU A 81 -0.48 -22.94 -9.94
N ASP A 82 -1.28 -22.69 -10.97
CA ASP A 82 -1.37 -23.52 -12.17
C ASP A 82 -1.41 -22.63 -13.42
N LYS A 83 -0.26 -22.52 -14.08
CA LYS A 83 -0.10 -21.73 -15.32
C LYS A 83 -0.97 -22.26 -16.47
N SER A 84 -1.35 -23.54 -16.42
CA SER A 84 -2.19 -24.18 -17.42
C SER A 84 -3.69 -24.00 -17.19
N HIS A 85 -4.10 -23.31 -16.11
CA HIS A 85 -5.49 -23.12 -15.72
C HIS A 85 -6.26 -22.16 -16.66
N LYS A 86 -6.62 -22.65 -17.86
CA LYS A 86 -7.30 -21.89 -18.93
C LYS A 86 -8.57 -21.19 -18.47
N ALA A 87 -9.34 -21.81 -17.57
CA ALA A 87 -10.57 -21.21 -17.06
C ALA A 87 -10.32 -19.96 -16.20
N ALA A 88 -9.26 -19.95 -15.39
CA ALA A 88 -8.87 -18.79 -14.59
C ALA A 88 -8.31 -17.66 -15.47
N ALA A 89 -7.57 -18.00 -16.53
CA ALA A 89 -7.09 -17.04 -17.53
C ALA A 89 -8.25 -16.30 -18.22
N ARG A 90 -9.24 -17.03 -18.74
CA ARG A 90 -10.47 -16.44 -19.32
C ARG A 90 -11.24 -15.59 -18.30
N GLY A 91 -11.31 -16.06 -17.05
CA GLY A 91 -11.94 -15.32 -15.95
C GLY A 91 -11.24 -14.00 -15.66
N LEU A 92 -9.90 -14.00 -15.65
CA LEU A 92 -9.08 -12.81 -15.44
C LEU A 92 -9.26 -11.78 -16.56
N GLU A 93 -9.25 -12.21 -17.82
CA GLU A 93 -9.47 -11.35 -18.98
C GLU A 93 -10.83 -10.64 -18.89
N ARG A 94 -11.90 -11.39 -18.64
CA ARG A 94 -13.25 -10.84 -18.46
C ARG A 94 -13.30 -9.82 -17.32
N VAL A 95 -12.69 -10.12 -16.19
CA VAL A 95 -12.62 -9.20 -15.05
C VAL A 95 -11.86 -7.93 -15.40
N ASN A 96 -10.72 -8.03 -16.09
CA ASN A 96 -9.94 -6.88 -16.52
C ASN A 96 -10.74 -5.98 -17.48
N ALA A 97 -11.46 -6.56 -18.44
CA ALA A 97 -12.32 -5.80 -19.34
C ALA A 97 -13.43 -5.04 -18.58
N ILE A 98 -14.04 -5.67 -17.57
CA ILE A 98 -15.06 -5.01 -16.73
C ILE A 98 -14.44 -3.87 -15.91
N ILE A 99 -13.27 -4.11 -15.28
CA ILE A 99 -12.56 -3.08 -14.52
C ILE A 99 -12.21 -1.90 -15.43
N ALA A 100 -11.65 -2.16 -16.61
CA ALA A 100 -11.32 -1.13 -17.59
C ALA A 100 -12.57 -0.34 -18.02
N LYS A 101 -13.71 -1.01 -18.25
CA LYS A 101 -14.98 -0.34 -18.57
C LYS A 101 -15.48 0.53 -17.42
N LEU A 102 -15.42 0.05 -16.18
CA LEU A 102 -15.81 0.83 -15.00
C LEU A 102 -14.86 2.02 -14.74
N GLU A 103 -13.57 1.85 -14.98
CA GLU A 103 -12.60 2.92 -14.90
C GLU A 103 -12.79 3.95 -16.01
N ALA A 104 -13.08 3.51 -17.24
CA ALA A 104 -13.44 4.39 -18.35
C ALA A 104 -14.73 5.17 -18.05
N GLU A 105 -15.75 4.54 -17.47
CA GLU A 105 -16.99 5.23 -17.06
C GLU A 105 -16.71 6.27 -15.96
N ARG A 106 -15.80 5.97 -15.02
CA ARG A 106 -15.38 6.94 -13.99
C ARG A 106 -14.51 8.07 -14.54
N ARG A 107 -13.74 7.80 -15.60
CA ARG A 107 -12.84 8.75 -16.27
C ARG A 107 -13.51 9.54 -17.38
N ARG A 108 -14.70 9.11 -17.85
CA ARG A 108 -15.52 9.91 -18.77
C ARG A 108 -15.71 11.27 -18.10
N PRO A 109 -15.16 12.36 -18.68
CA PRO A 109 -15.61 13.67 -18.25
C PRO A 109 -17.12 13.64 -18.43
N LYS A 110 -17.88 13.94 -17.38
CA LYS A 110 -19.32 14.21 -17.53
C LYS A 110 -19.44 15.07 -18.78
N PRO A 111 -20.31 14.72 -19.76
CA PRO A 111 -20.42 15.51 -20.97
C PRO A 111 -20.51 16.96 -20.52
N LYS A 112 -19.53 17.79 -20.93
CA LYS A 112 -19.61 19.22 -20.67
C LYS A 112 -21.00 19.59 -21.21
N PRO A 113 -21.91 20.19 -20.43
CA PRO A 113 -23.13 20.73 -21.02
C PRO A 113 -22.66 21.58 -22.19
N LYS A 114 -23.19 21.33 -23.40
CA LYS A 114 -22.89 22.16 -24.56
C LYS A 114 -23.38 23.56 -24.20
N VAL A 115 -22.49 24.39 -23.67
CA VAL A 115 -22.76 25.78 -23.33
C VAL A 115 -22.89 26.48 -24.68
N LYS A 116 -24.13 26.65 -25.16
CA LYS A 116 -24.42 27.64 -26.18
C LYS A 116 -24.03 29.02 -25.61
N PRO A 117 -23.48 29.95 -26.41
CA PRO A 117 -23.05 31.24 -25.89
C PRO A 117 -24.25 31.97 -25.26
N LYS A 118 -24.03 32.39 -24.01
CA LYS A 118 -24.81 33.30 -23.17
C LYS A 118 -26.10 33.87 -23.78
N THR A 119 -27.23 33.23 -23.50
CA THR A 119 -28.48 33.93 -23.23
C THR A 119 -28.68 33.95 -21.71
N VAL A 120 -28.86 35.15 -21.18
CA VAL A 120 -29.23 35.43 -19.80
C VAL A 120 -30.56 34.73 -19.52
N VAL A 121 -30.54 33.54 -18.91
CA VAL A 121 -31.77 32.86 -18.49
C VAL A 121 -31.54 32.20 -17.12
N LYS A 122 -32.46 32.55 -16.23
CA LYS A 122 -32.60 32.18 -14.82
C LYS A 122 -32.16 30.75 -14.49
N THR A 123 -31.47 30.63 -13.35
CA THR A 123 -31.02 29.40 -12.68
C THR A 123 -32.04 28.25 -12.78
N PRO A 124 -31.66 27.05 -13.26
CA PRO A 124 -32.49 25.88 -13.06
C PRO A 124 -32.41 25.48 -11.59
N ALA A 125 -33.56 25.29 -10.96
CA ALA A 125 -33.67 24.76 -9.60
C ALA A 125 -32.92 23.42 -9.53
N VAL A 126 -31.71 23.44 -8.95
CA VAL A 126 -31.00 22.23 -8.56
C VAL A 126 -31.92 21.52 -7.59
N THR A 127 -32.42 20.35 -8.00
CA THR A 127 -33.22 19.46 -7.17
C THR A 127 -32.47 19.26 -5.86
N ARG A 128 -33.00 19.83 -4.78
CA ARG A 128 -32.40 19.79 -3.44
C ARG A 128 -32.32 18.34 -3.01
N ASP A 129 -31.11 17.85 -2.74
CA ASP A 129 -30.88 16.51 -2.22
C ASP A 129 -30.32 16.62 -0.78
N PRO A 130 -31.21 16.75 0.21
CA PRO A 130 -30.82 17.01 1.59
C PRO A 130 -30.10 15.81 2.22
N GLU A 131 -30.41 14.59 1.80
CA GLU A 131 -29.75 13.38 2.30
C GLU A 131 -28.28 13.34 1.89
N LYS A 132 -28.03 13.66 0.61
CA LYS A 132 -26.67 13.76 0.10
C LYS A 132 -25.90 14.91 0.75
N SER A 133 -26.55 16.05 0.99
CA SER A 133 -25.95 17.16 1.75
C SER A 133 -25.53 16.71 3.16
N LYS A 134 -26.41 16.05 3.92
CA LYS A 134 -26.10 15.51 5.26
C LYS A 134 -24.92 14.55 5.25
N LYS A 135 -24.86 13.65 4.28
CA LYS A 135 -23.74 12.70 4.12
C LYS A 135 -22.39 13.41 3.94
N TYR A 136 -22.36 14.46 3.11
CA TYR A 136 -21.15 15.26 2.91
C TYR A 136 -20.78 16.09 4.16
N VAL A 137 -21.76 16.54 4.95
CA VAL A 137 -21.48 17.16 6.27
C VAL A 137 -20.78 16.19 7.20
N GLN A 138 -21.27 14.95 7.31
CA GLN A 138 -20.66 13.92 8.15
C GLN A 138 -19.22 13.60 7.71
N TYR A 139 -18.96 13.46 6.41
CA TYR A 139 -17.60 13.26 5.90
C TYR A 139 -16.67 14.43 6.23
N GLY A 140 -17.17 15.67 6.18
CA GLY A 140 -16.40 16.83 6.59
C GLY A 140 -16.06 16.80 8.09
N ILE A 141 -17.02 16.44 8.95
CA ILE A 141 -16.80 16.30 10.40
C ILE A 141 -15.75 15.21 10.69
N LEU A 142 -15.83 14.05 10.04
CA LEU A 142 -14.84 12.98 10.18
C LEU A 142 -13.44 13.44 9.77
N ALA A 143 -13.32 14.13 8.63
CA ALA A 143 -12.05 14.70 8.18
C ALA A 143 -11.51 15.78 9.14
N PHE A 144 -12.39 16.61 9.71
CA PHE A 144 -12.01 17.64 10.68
C PHE A 144 -11.47 17.04 11.98
N ARG A 145 -12.12 15.99 12.52
CA ARG A 145 -11.63 15.23 13.69
C ARG A 145 -10.27 14.59 13.42
N ALA A 146 -10.03 14.17 12.17
CA ALA A 146 -8.74 13.65 11.73
C ALA A 146 -7.68 14.74 11.46
N LYS A 147 -7.94 16.02 11.83
CA LYS A 147 -7.08 17.19 11.53
C LYS A 147 -6.79 17.41 10.04
N LYS A 148 -7.59 16.83 9.14
CA LYS A 148 -7.49 16.99 7.68
C LYS A 148 -8.36 18.17 7.22
N TYR A 149 -8.02 19.39 7.63
CA TYR A 149 -8.87 20.57 7.45
C TYR A 149 -9.17 20.90 5.98
N GLN A 150 -8.20 20.74 5.07
CA GLN A 150 -8.41 20.89 3.63
C GLN A 150 -9.47 19.93 3.08
N LEU A 151 -9.43 18.67 3.52
CA LEU A 151 -10.39 17.64 3.12
C LEU A 151 -11.77 17.93 3.73
N ALA A 152 -11.82 18.40 4.97
CA ALA A 152 -13.05 18.80 5.65
C ALA A 152 -13.78 19.93 4.88
N ILE A 153 -13.05 20.99 4.51
CA ILE A 153 -13.58 22.11 3.72
C ILE A 153 -14.18 21.61 2.39
N LYS A 154 -13.48 20.70 1.69
CA LYS A 154 -13.96 20.13 0.43
C LYS A 154 -15.28 19.37 0.59
N HIS A 155 -15.42 18.60 1.67
CA HIS A 155 -16.66 17.87 1.95
C HIS A 155 -17.82 18.81 2.28
N TRP A 156 -17.61 19.86 3.06
CA TRP A 156 -18.69 20.82 3.35
C TRP A 156 -19.07 21.70 2.16
N GLN A 157 -18.12 22.05 1.28
CA GLN A 157 -18.46 22.70 0.01
C GLN A 157 -19.35 21.81 -0.87
N MET A 158 -19.10 20.49 -0.88
CA MET A 158 -19.98 19.54 -1.55
C MET A 158 -21.36 19.46 -0.88
N ALA A 159 -21.46 19.59 0.45
CA ALA A 159 -22.74 19.67 1.14
C ALA A 159 -23.56 20.90 0.70
N LEU A 160 -22.92 22.08 0.61
CA LEU A 160 -23.56 23.32 0.12
C LEU A 160 -23.98 23.25 -1.35
N LYS A 161 -23.32 22.41 -2.14
CA LYS A 161 -23.72 22.16 -3.54
C LYS A 161 -25.07 21.44 -3.65
N TYR A 162 -25.39 20.55 -2.71
CA TYR A 162 -26.64 19.77 -2.71
C TYR A 162 -27.75 20.41 -1.87
N ASP A 163 -27.39 21.15 -0.82
CA ASP A 163 -28.29 21.99 -0.06
C ASP A 163 -27.58 23.31 0.29
N LYS A 164 -27.86 24.36 -0.49
CA LYS A 164 -27.30 25.70 -0.26
C LYS A 164 -27.77 26.30 1.06
N SER A 165 -28.89 25.82 1.62
CA SER A 165 -29.44 26.26 2.91
C SER A 165 -28.82 25.51 4.09
N ASN A 166 -27.84 24.63 3.86
CA ASN A 166 -27.16 23.91 4.93
C ASN A 166 -26.23 24.84 5.74
N GLY A 167 -26.81 25.52 6.72
CA GLY A 167 -26.10 26.45 7.61
C GLY A 167 -24.96 25.80 8.40
N ALA A 168 -25.07 24.49 8.69
CA ALA A 168 -24.01 23.76 9.39
C ALA A 168 -22.73 23.67 8.53
N ALA A 169 -22.87 23.36 7.23
CA ALA A 169 -21.73 23.26 6.32
C ALA A 169 -20.95 24.59 6.21
N SER A 170 -21.65 25.72 6.12
CA SER A 170 -21.02 27.05 6.06
C SER A 170 -20.24 27.38 7.34
N LYS A 171 -20.85 27.16 8.52
CA LYS A 171 -20.22 27.35 9.82
C LYS A 171 -18.93 26.52 9.95
N TYR A 172 -18.99 25.25 9.58
CA TYR A 172 -17.84 24.36 9.69
C TYR A 172 -16.69 24.72 8.73
N ILE A 173 -16.99 25.21 7.52
CA ILE A 173 -15.95 25.71 6.60
C ILE A 173 -15.18 26.87 7.24
N GLY A 174 -15.89 27.83 7.85
CA GLY A 174 -15.26 28.95 8.55
C GLY A 174 -14.33 28.46 9.67
N LEU A 175 -14.81 27.53 10.50
CA LEU A 175 -14.02 26.95 11.58
C LEU A 175 -12.76 26.23 11.08
N ALA A 176 -12.87 25.43 10.02
CA ALA A 176 -11.71 24.73 9.47
C ALA A 176 -10.72 25.64 8.76
N LYS A 177 -11.17 26.73 8.13
CA LYS A 177 -10.25 27.73 7.59
C LYS A 177 -9.44 28.39 8.71
N LYS A 178 -10.09 28.74 9.82
CA LYS A 178 -9.40 29.27 11.01
C LYS A 178 -8.37 28.28 11.54
N LYS A 179 -8.78 27.02 11.77
CA LYS A 179 -7.87 25.96 12.25
C LYS A 179 -6.71 25.67 11.29
N LEU A 180 -6.96 25.75 9.98
CA LEU A 180 -5.92 25.58 8.96
C LEU A 180 -4.91 26.73 8.97
N GLN A 181 -5.35 27.95 9.26
CA GLN A 181 -4.49 29.12 9.38
C GLN A 181 -3.67 29.10 10.68
N GLU A 182 -4.26 28.61 11.79
CA GLU A 182 -3.55 28.42 13.07
C GLU A 182 -2.45 27.35 13.03
N MET A 183 -2.43 26.48 12.01
CA MET A 183 -1.43 25.44 11.84
C MET A 183 -0.39 25.74 10.74
N ARG A 184 -0.46 26.92 10.12
CA ARG A 184 0.59 27.41 9.23
C ARG A 184 1.63 28.16 10.04
#